data_AF-A0A1F5YEJ0-F1
#
_entry.id   AF-A0A1F5YEJ0-F1
#
_cell.length_a   1.000
_cell.length_b   1.000
_cell.length_c   1.000
_cell.angle_alpha   90.00
_cell.angle_beta   90.00
_cell.angle_gamma   90.00
#
_symmetry.space_group_name_H-M   'P 1'
#
loop_
_entity.id
_entity.type
_entity.pdbx_description
1 polymer ?
#
loop_
_entity_poly.entity_id
_entity_poly.type
_entity_poly.pdbx_seq_one_letter_code
_entity_poly.pdbx_strand_id
1 'polypeptide(L)'
;MRPRPVFRETDMSYGLAIVAVFILSMAVLVVAIMLFRHQRQVAEIKATFLNSKKQRNFFHQRYLTYQADLDRLRVSYNSMMKELVHIKSEMTDCKNGIKEILEILKEETRGVDDQMSQELSRIIDRRKSIVRQQWQEFNGKKALLLEKMDLALTEKASEESLIQKKDDAFAKLTEMNAILSRIKKEYERVVRSPIISFGKKTD
;
A
#
# COMPACT_ATOMS: atom_id res chain seq x y z
N MET A 1 -101.86 -18.84 -16.86
CA MET A 1 -100.64 -19.65 -16.65
C MET A 1 -99.46 -18.71 -16.46
N ARG A 2 -98.80 -18.71 -15.30
CA ARG A 2 -97.56 -17.93 -15.09
C ARG A 2 -96.36 -18.80 -15.47
N PRO A 3 -95.37 -18.32 -16.25
CA PRO A 3 -94.16 -19.08 -16.50
C PRO A 3 -93.32 -19.12 -15.21
N ARG A 4 -92.85 -20.32 -14.82
CA ARG A 4 -91.86 -20.46 -13.75
C ARG A 4 -90.51 -19.92 -14.26
N PRO A 5 -89.75 -19.17 -13.47
CA PRO A 5 -88.38 -18.84 -13.83
C PRO A 5 -87.56 -20.13 -13.82
N VAL A 6 -87.04 -20.51 -14.98
CA VAL A 6 -85.99 -21.51 -15.10
C VAL A 6 -84.72 -20.83 -14.63
N PHE A 7 -84.42 -20.90 -13.33
CA PHE A 7 -83.09 -20.55 -12.84
C PHE A 7 -82.11 -21.56 -13.42
N ARG A 8 -81.38 -21.12 -14.45
CA ARG A 8 -80.39 -21.88 -15.20
C ARG A 8 -79.24 -22.23 -14.25
N GLU A 9 -79.07 -23.51 -13.91
CA GLU A 9 -77.89 -24.03 -13.20
C GLU A 9 -76.58 -23.66 -13.89
N THR A 10 -76.63 -23.37 -15.19
CA THR A 10 -75.49 -22.91 -15.99
C THR A 10 -74.94 -21.55 -15.56
N ASP A 11 -75.78 -20.61 -15.11
CA ASP A 11 -75.34 -19.24 -14.80
C ASP A 11 -74.53 -19.18 -13.48
N MET A 12 -74.84 -20.07 -12.53
CA MET A 12 -74.02 -20.25 -11.31
C MET A 12 -72.67 -20.91 -11.59
N SER A 13 -72.59 -21.82 -12.57
CA SER A 13 -71.34 -22.48 -12.97
C SER A 13 -70.35 -21.52 -13.62
N TYR A 14 -70.82 -20.63 -14.50
CA TYR A 14 -69.97 -19.61 -15.12
C TYR A 14 -69.46 -18.57 -14.11
N GLY A 15 -70.28 -18.17 -13.14
CA GLY A 15 -69.85 -17.26 -12.06
C GLY A 15 -68.72 -17.86 -11.19
N LEU A 16 -68.84 -19.13 -10.82
CA LEU A 16 -67.79 -19.87 -10.10
C LEU A 16 -66.49 -19.98 -10.91
N ALA A 17 -66.60 -20.25 -12.22
CA ALA A 17 -65.44 -20.33 -13.10
C ALA A 17 -64.71 -18.98 -13.23
N ILE A 18 -65.44 -17.86 -13.36
CA ILE A 18 -64.85 -16.52 -13.44
C ILE A 18 -64.12 -16.16 -12.14
N VAL A 19 -64.72 -16.46 -10.99
CA VAL A 19 -64.08 -16.23 -9.67
C VAL A 19 -62.81 -17.08 -9.53
N ALA A 20 -62.83 -18.34 -9.96
CA ALA A 20 -61.66 -19.21 -9.91
C ALA A 20 -60.51 -18.70 -10.81
N VAL A 21 -60.82 -18.23 -12.03
CA VAL A 21 -59.83 -17.62 -12.94
C VAL A 21 -59.25 -16.34 -12.34
N PHE A 22 -60.08 -15.51 -11.72
CA PHE A 22 -59.62 -14.29 -11.05
C PHE A 22 -58.65 -14.61 -9.90
N ILE A 23 -59.00 -15.58 -9.04
CA ILE A 23 -58.13 -16.04 -7.94
C ILE A 23 -56.80 -16.59 -8.48
N LEU A 24 -56.84 -17.44 -9.51
CA LEU A 24 -55.62 -17.97 -10.14
C LEU A 24 -54.76 -16.85 -10.75
N SER A 25 -55.37 -15.89 -11.43
CA SER A 25 -54.65 -14.75 -12.02
C SER A 25 -53.96 -13.89 -10.96
N MET A 26 -54.61 -13.66 -9.83
CA MET A 26 -54.03 -12.94 -8.69
C MET A 26 -52.91 -13.74 -8.03
N ALA A 27 -53.06 -15.06 -7.89
CA ALA A 27 -52.00 -15.92 -7.37
C ALA A 27 -50.74 -15.90 -8.27
N VAL A 28 -50.91 -15.98 -9.59
CA VAL A 28 -49.80 -15.87 -10.55
C VAL A 28 -49.14 -14.50 -10.46
N LEU A 29 -49.92 -13.41 -10.36
CA LEU A 29 -49.39 -12.06 -10.23
C LEU A 29 -48.55 -11.89 -8.95
N VAL A 30 -49.03 -12.41 -7.81
CA VAL A 30 -48.30 -12.38 -6.54
C VAL A 30 -46.96 -13.13 -6.64
N VAL A 31 -46.96 -14.32 -7.24
CA VAL A 31 -45.73 -15.11 -7.47
C VAL A 31 -44.76 -14.35 -8.38
N ALA A 32 -45.26 -13.73 -9.46
CA ALA A 32 -44.43 -12.93 -10.36
C ALA A 32 -43.77 -11.73 -9.66
N ILE A 33 -44.51 -11.01 -8.82
CA ILE A 33 -43.98 -9.89 -8.03
C ILE A 33 -42.90 -10.39 -7.05
N MET A 34 -43.12 -11.52 -6.38
CA MET A 34 -42.15 -12.11 -5.47
C MET A 34 -40.87 -12.53 -6.18
N LEU A 35 -40.98 -13.19 -7.35
CA LEU A 35 -39.83 -13.56 -8.18
C LEU A 35 -39.04 -12.33 -8.64
N PHE A 36 -39.73 -11.28 -9.08
CA PHE A 36 -39.09 -10.04 -9.52
C PHE A 36 -38.32 -9.35 -8.39
N ARG A 37 -38.92 -9.27 -7.19
CA ARG A 37 -38.24 -8.73 -5.99
C ARG A 37 -37.01 -9.56 -5.62
N HIS A 38 -37.12 -10.88 -5.65
CA HIS A 38 -36.00 -11.77 -5.35
C HIS A 38 -34.86 -11.62 -6.36
N GLN A 39 -35.17 -11.58 -7.66
CA GLN A 39 -34.18 -11.35 -8.71
C GLN A 39 -33.47 -10.00 -8.55
N ARG A 40 -34.22 -8.95 -8.21
CA ARG A 40 -33.64 -7.62 -7.93
C ARG A 40 -32.70 -7.65 -6.73
N GLN A 41 -33.09 -8.27 -5.62
CA GLN A 41 -32.25 -8.40 -4.44
C GLN A 41 -30.95 -9.16 -4.73
N VAL A 42 -31.04 -10.26 -5.50
CA VAL A 42 -29.86 -11.03 -5.94
C VAL A 42 -28.95 -10.18 -6.83
N ALA A 43 -29.52 -9.38 -7.74
CA ALA A 43 -28.75 -8.50 -8.61
C ALA A 43 -28.02 -7.39 -7.82
N GLU A 44 -28.69 -6.79 -6.83
CA GLU A 44 -28.11 -5.78 -5.94
C GLU A 44 -26.93 -6.36 -5.15
N ILE A 45 -27.08 -7.56 -4.55
CA ILE A 45 -25.98 -8.24 -3.82
C ILE A 45 -24.81 -8.58 -4.75
N LYS A 46 -25.08 -9.01 -5.99
CA LYS A 46 -24.02 -9.25 -6.98
C LYS A 46 -23.28 -7.97 -7.35
N ALA A 47 -23.99 -6.85 -7.50
CA ALA A 47 -23.39 -5.56 -7.80
C ALA A 47 -22.51 -5.06 -6.64
N THR A 48 -22.97 -5.16 -5.40
CA THR A 48 -22.18 -4.78 -4.22
C THR A 48 -20.94 -5.67 -4.05
N PHE A 49 -21.05 -6.97 -4.31
CA PHE A 49 -19.90 -7.89 -4.32
C PHE A 49 -18.86 -7.49 -5.36
N LEU A 50 -19.28 -7.22 -6.61
CA LEU A 50 -18.37 -6.83 -7.69
C LEU A 50 -17.67 -5.50 -7.37
N ASN A 51 -18.39 -4.52 -6.83
CA ASN A 51 -17.79 -3.25 -6.43
C ASN A 51 -16.76 -3.43 -5.31
N SER A 52 -17.12 -4.18 -4.25
CA SER A 52 -16.21 -4.49 -3.13
C SER A 52 -14.98 -5.27 -3.62
N LYS A 53 -15.14 -6.17 -4.58
CA LYS A 53 -14.03 -6.93 -5.18
C LYS A 53 -13.08 -6.01 -5.95
N LYS A 54 -13.60 -5.02 -6.68
CA LYS A 54 -12.77 -4.00 -7.36
C LYS A 54 -11.98 -3.18 -6.34
N GLN A 55 -12.62 -2.72 -5.27
CA GLN A 55 -11.94 -1.98 -4.20
C GLN A 55 -10.86 -2.82 -3.50
N ARG A 56 -11.15 -4.09 -3.19
CA ARG A 56 -10.17 -5.04 -2.64
C ARG A 56 -8.94 -5.16 -3.54
N ASN A 57 -9.15 -5.33 -4.85
CA ASN A 57 -8.05 -5.44 -5.82
C ASN A 57 -7.22 -4.15 -5.89
N PHE A 58 -7.87 -2.99 -5.82
CA PHE A 58 -7.19 -1.70 -5.77
C PHE A 58 -6.27 -1.58 -4.54
N PHE A 59 -6.76 -1.91 -3.34
CA PHE A 59 -5.92 -1.90 -2.13
C PHE A 59 -4.82 -2.96 -2.16
N HIS A 60 -5.10 -4.13 -2.74
CA HIS A 60 -4.08 -5.16 -2.94
C HIS A 60 -2.95 -4.69 -3.85
N GLN A 61 -3.27 -4.04 -4.98
CA GLN A 61 -2.26 -3.46 -5.87
C GLN A 61 -1.44 -2.37 -5.16
N ARG A 62 -2.08 -1.45 -4.42
CA ARG A 62 -1.36 -0.43 -3.64
C ARG A 62 -0.41 -1.05 -2.62
N TYR A 63 -0.86 -2.08 -1.89
CA TYR A 63 0.00 -2.80 -0.95
C TYR A 63 1.25 -3.36 -1.64
N LEU A 64 1.08 -4.01 -2.80
CA LEU A 64 2.20 -4.55 -3.56
C LEU A 64 3.15 -3.46 -4.07
N THR A 65 2.60 -2.32 -4.52
CA THR A 65 3.42 -1.17 -4.93
C THR A 65 4.25 -0.64 -3.77
N TYR A 66 3.64 -0.37 -2.61
CA TYR A 66 4.38 0.14 -1.45
C TYR A 66 5.41 -0.86 -0.93
N GLN A 67 5.12 -2.16 -0.99
CA GLN A 67 6.09 -3.20 -0.67
C GLN A 67 7.30 -3.15 -1.61
N ALA A 68 7.07 -3.05 -2.93
CA ALA A 68 8.15 -2.95 -3.91
C ALA A 68 8.98 -1.65 -3.75
N ASP A 69 8.33 -0.54 -3.42
CA ASP A 69 9.01 0.73 -3.16
C ASP A 69 9.89 0.66 -1.91
N LEU A 70 9.43 0.00 -0.83
CA LEU A 70 10.25 -0.26 0.35
C LEU A 70 11.46 -1.15 0.03
N ASP A 71 11.29 -2.20 -0.77
CA ASP A 71 12.39 -3.07 -1.16
C ASP A 71 13.44 -2.30 -1.98
N ARG A 72 13.01 -1.42 -2.88
CA ARG A 72 13.90 -0.51 -3.62
C ARG A 72 14.64 0.45 -2.71
N LEU A 73 13.93 1.08 -1.76
CA LEU A 73 14.53 2.02 -0.81
C LEU A 73 15.57 1.32 0.07
N ARG A 74 15.29 0.09 0.52
CA ARG A 74 16.24 -0.72 1.27
C ARG A 74 17.52 -1.02 0.49
N VAL A 75 17.41 -1.32 -0.81
CA VAL A 75 18.57 -1.52 -1.68
C VAL A 75 19.36 -0.22 -1.84
N SER A 76 18.67 0.91 -2.08
CA SER A 76 19.28 2.25 -2.17
C SER A 76 20.08 2.58 -0.91
N TYR A 77 19.43 2.47 0.25
CA TYR A 77 20.04 2.76 1.55
C TYR A 77 21.27 1.87 1.84
N ASN A 78 21.20 0.58 1.52
CA ASN A 78 22.36 -0.32 1.67
C ASN A 78 23.53 0.09 0.76
N SER A 79 23.26 0.56 -0.45
CA SER A 79 24.29 1.10 -1.35
C SER A 79 24.90 2.37 -0.76
N MET A 80 24.07 3.31 -0.31
CA MET A 80 24.50 4.56 0.30
C MET A 80 25.35 4.33 1.55
N MET A 81 24.99 3.36 2.40
CA MET A 81 25.78 3.01 3.58
C MET A 81 27.17 2.46 3.22
N LYS A 82 27.28 1.67 2.14
CA LYS A 82 28.59 1.22 1.63
C LYS A 82 29.44 2.39 1.17
N GLU A 83 28.86 3.34 0.45
CA GLU A 83 29.55 4.57 0.02
C GLU A 83 30.02 5.41 1.20
N LEU A 84 29.18 5.60 2.23
CA LEU A 84 29.56 6.33 3.45
C LEU A 84 30.73 5.67 4.17
N VAL A 85 30.73 4.33 4.28
CA VAL A 85 31.84 3.57 4.85
C VAL A 85 33.12 3.78 4.05
N HIS A 86 33.02 3.75 2.72
CA HIS A 86 34.15 3.98 1.83
C HIS A 86 34.73 5.39 2.00
N ILE A 87 33.90 6.44 1.93
CA ILE A 87 34.33 7.84 2.13
C ILE A 87 34.98 8.01 3.50
N LYS A 88 34.43 7.40 4.55
CA LYS A 88 35.01 7.44 5.89
C LYS A 88 36.40 6.80 5.94
N SER A 89 36.61 5.71 5.20
CA SER A 89 37.93 5.08 5.07
C SER A 89 38.92 6.05 4.42
N GLU A 90 38.56 6.61 3.26
CA GLU A 90 39.42 7.56 2.55
C GLU A 90 39.75 8.81 3.37
N MET A 91 38.79 9.31 4.16
CA MET A 91 39.02 10.40 5.09
C MET A 91 40.01 10.03 6.19
N THR A 92 39.97 8.78 6.67
CA THR A 92 40.91 8.27 7.67
C THR A 92 42.31 8.20 7.07
N ASP A 93 42.44 7.75 5.82
CA ASP A 93 43.71 7.70 5.10
C ASP A 93 44.29 9.11 4.87
N CYS A 94 43.48 10.07 4.42
CA CYS A 94 43.90 11.48 4.31
C CYS A 94 44.36 12.03 5.67
N LYS A 95 43.61 11.75 6.74
CA LYS A 95 43.97 12.20 8.09
C LYS A 95 45.30 11.61 8.55
N ASN A 96 45.56 10.35 8.25
CA ASN A 96 46.81 9.69 8.61
C ASN A 96 47.99 10.25 7.79
N GLY A 97 47.82 10.47 6.48
CA GLY A 97 48.83 11.13 5.65
C GLY A 97 49.19 12.54 6.13
N ILE A 98 48.19 13.34 6.52
CA ILE A 98 48.42 14.67 7.10
C ILE A 98 49.21 14.58 8.39
N LYS A 99 48.86 13.63 9.29
CA LYS A 99 49.57 13.43 10.54
C LYS A 99 51.03 13.05 10.32
N GLU A 100 51.30 12.11 9.42
CA GLU A 100 52.65 11.66 9.09
C GLU A 100 53.49 12.83 8.58
N ILE A 101 52.99 13.63 7.63
CA ILE A 101 53.72 14.78 7.11
C ILE A 101 53.97 15.83 8.20
N LEU A 102 53.00 16.06 9.10
CA LEU A 102 53.15 16.97 10.22
C LEU A 102 54.19 16.48 11.25
N GLU A 103 54.26 15.17 11.50
CA GLU A 103 55.28 14.57 12.36
C GLU A 103 56.68 14.75 11.77
N ILE A 104 56.86 14.45 10.48
CA ILE A 104 58.15 14.63 9.81
C ILE A 104 58.56 16.12 9.80
N LEU A 105 57.63 17.03 9.49
CA LEU A 105 57.88 18.46 9.54
C LEU A 105 58.31 18.92 10.95
N LYS A 106 57.70 18.37 11.99
CA LYS A 106 58.02 18.70 13.39
C LYS A 106 59.42 18.20 13.79
N GLU A 107 59.82 17.01 13.35
CA GLU A 107 61.17 16.48 13.57
C GLU A 107 62.22 17.31 12.83
N GLU A 108 61.99 17.62 11.54
CA GLU A 108 62.91 18.43 10.75
C GLU A 108 63.07 19.83 11.32
N THR A 109 61.99 20.46 11.80
CA THR A 109 62.05 21.79 12.42
C THR A 109 62.84 21.78 13.75
N ARG A 110 62.92 20.64 14.44
CA ARG A 110 63.69 20.49 15.69
C ARG A 110 65.18 20.24 15.47
N GLY A 111 65.56 19.72 14.30
CA GLY A 111 66.95 19.41 13.93
C GLY A 111 67.64 20.50 13.09
N VAL A 112 67.06 21.69 12.98
CA VAL A 112 67.65 22.80 12.21
C VAL A 112 68.67 23.55 13.06
N ASP A 113 69.96 23.37 12.77
CA ASP A 113 71.02 24.30 13.19
C ASP A 113 71.16 25.44 12.17
N ASP A 114 71.58 26.63 12.63
CA ASP A 114 71.64 27.91 11.91
C ASP A 114 72.44 27.89 10.58
N GLN A 115 73.18 26.83 10.29
CA GLN A 115 73.97 26.67 9.05
C GLN A 115 73.23 25.96 7.90
N MET A 116 72.02 25.43 8.11
CA MET A 116 71.34 24.58 7.13
C MET A 116 70.52 25.39 6.10
N SER A 117 71.29 25.96 5.17
CA SER A 117 71.08 26.37 3.78
C SER A 117 69.71 26.11 3.13
N GLN A 118 69.26 27.11 2.36
CA GLN A 118 68.08 27.23 1.47
C GLN A 118 67.35 25.95 0.98
N GLU A 119 68.02 24.81 0.80
CA GLU A 119 67.40 23.53 0.47
C GLU A 119 66.40 23.06 1.53
N LEU A 120 66.69 23.23 2.82
CA LEU A 120 65.77 22.83 3.88
C LEU A 120 64.46 23.64 3.82
N SER A 121 64.57 24.94 3.53
CA SER A 121 63.40 25.80 3.32
C SER A 121 62.55 25.34 2.14
N ARG A 122 63.17 24.94 1.01
CA ARG A 122 62.44 24.42 -0.16
C ARG A 122 61.72 23.10 0.16
N ILE A 123 62.33 22.22 0.95
CA ILE A 123 61.71 20.95 1.39
C ILE A 123 60.50 21.22 2.30
N ILE A 124 60.66 22.11 3.27
CA ILE A 124 59.58 22.51 4.19
C ILE A 124 58.41 23.13 3.41
N ASP A 125 58.67 24.03 2.47
CA ASP A 125 57.62 24.67 1.68
C ASP A 125 56.89 23.67 0.76
N ARG A 126 57.62 22.72 0.14
CA ARG A 126 57.02 21.64 -0.64
C ARG A 126 56.09 20.78 0.22
N ARG A 127 56.51 20.42 1.43
CA ARG A 127 55.69 19.60 2.34
C ARG A 127 54.50 20.36 2.92
N LYS A 128 54.65 21.64 3.25
CA LYS A 128 53.51 22.53 3.58
C LYS A 128 52.48 22.56 2.45
N SER A 129 52.93 22.60 1.20
CA SER A 129 52.04 22.53 0.04
C SER A 129 51.29 21.20 -0.02
N ILE A 130 51.96 20.06 0.26
CA ILE A 130 51.31 18.74 0.30
C ILE A 130 50.28 18.66 1.45
N VAL A 131 50.58 19.22 2.62
CA VAL A 131 49.62 19.29 3.75
C VAL A 131 48.38 20.09 3.36
N ARG A 132 48.56 21.25 2.70
CA ARG A 132 47.41 22.04 2.17
C ARG A 132 46.62 21.24 1.14
N GLN A 133 47.33 20.57 0.22
CA GLN A 133 46.92 19.44 -0.61
C GLN A 133 45.85 18.56 0.05
N GLN A 134 46.33 17.75 0.97
CA GLN A 134 45.54 16.72 1.64
C GLN A 134 44.48 17.29 2.56
N TRP A 135 44.71 18.46 3.16
CA TRP A 135 43.70 19.14 3.99
C TRP A 135 42.50 19.58 3.15
N GLN A 136 42.71 20.10 1.95
CA GLN A 136 41.64 20.45 1.04
C GLN A 136 40.86 19.20 0.59
N GLU A 137 41.57 18.12 0.26
CA GLU A 137 40.95 16.84 -0.11
C GLU A 137 40.11 16.26 1.04
N PHE A 138 40.66 16.26 2.26
CA PHE A 138 39.95 15.82 3.46
C PHE A 138 38.66 16.63 3.69
N ASN A 139 38.72 17.96 3.55
CA ASN A 139 37.53 18.81 3.71
C ASN A 139 36.49 18.57 2.61
N GLY A 140 36.93 18.32 1.37
CA GLY A 140 36.04 17.92 0.28
C GLY A 140 35.30 16.62 0.58
N LYS A 141 36.03 15.59 1.02
CA LYS A 141 35.45 14.30 1.44
C LYS A 141 34.52 14.44 2.65
N LYS A 142 34.89 15.28 3.62
CA LYS A 142 34.03 15.59 4.78
C LYS A 142 32.70 16.22 4.36
N ALA A 143 32.74 17.17 3.43
CA ALA A 143 31.52 17.81 2.92
C ALA A 143 30.62 16.78 2.21
N LEU A 144 31.22 15.95 1.34
CA LEU A 144 30.50 14.88 0.64
C LEU A 144 29.88 13.86 1.61
N LEU A 145 30.60 13.50 2.69
CA LEU A 145 30.09 12.59 3.72
C LEU A 145 28.85 13.19 4.41
N LEU A 146 28.91 14.47 4.79
CA LEU A 146 27.79 15.16 5.45
C LEU A 146 26.58 15.26 4.53
N GLU A 147 26.78 15.59 3.26
CA GLU A 147 25.71 15.64 2.26
C GLU A 147 25.02 14.27 2.10
N LYS A 148 25.81 13.19 1.95
CA LYS A 148 25.25 11.84 1.86
C LYS A 148 24.57 11.37 3.14
N MET A 149 25.06 11.79 4.30
CA MET A 149 24.39 11.50 5.58
C MET A 149 23.04 12.20 5.68
N ASP A 150 22.93 13.44 5.22
CA ASP A 150 21.67 14.19 5.20
C ASP A 150 20.64 13.55 4.25
N LEU A 151 21.09 13.12 3.06
CA LEU A 151 20.28 12.32 2.14
C LEU A 151 19.79 11.02 2.79
N ALA A 152 20.66 10.29 3.51
CA ALA A 152 20.29 9.06 4.20
C ALA A 152 19.21 9.31 5.28
N LEU A 153 19.30 10.42 6.02
CA LEU A 153 18.29 10.79 7.01
C LEU A 153 16.95 11.13 6.35
N THR A 154 16.99 11.82 5.21
CA THR A 154 15.80 12.17 4.44
C THR A 154 15.13 10.93 3.84
N GLU A 155 15.91 10.01 3.28
CA GLU A 155 15.42 8.72 2.78
C GLU A 155 14.79 7.90 3.91
N LYS A 156 15.39 7.87 5.10
CA LYS A 156 14.84 7.18 6.26
C LYS A 156 13.48 7.75 6.70
N ALA A 157 13.33 9.08 6.72
CA ALA A 157 12.03 9.70 7.00
C ALA A 157 10.97 9.32 5.94
N SER A 158 11.39 9.18 4.68
CA SER A 158 10.49 8.73 3.60
C SER A 158 10.10 7.25 3.75
N GLU A 159 10.99 6.40 4.29
CA GLU A 159 10.73 4.99 4.58
C GLU A 159 9.59 4.84 5.58
N GLU A 160 9.64 5.57 6.70
CA GLU A 160 8.60 5.54 7.72
C GLU A 160 7.22 5.91 7.15
N SER A 161 7.17 6.92 6.27
CA SER A 161 5.94 7.30 5.57
C SER A 161 5.42 6.19 4.65
N LEU A 162 6.31 5.49 3.94
CA LEU A 162 5.95 4.38 3.07
C LEU A 162 5.47 3.15 3.85
N ILE A 163 6.09 2.84 4.99
CA ILE A 163 5.65 1.78 5.90
C ILE A 163 4.22 2.07 6.36
N GLN A 164 3.93 3.28 6.83
CA GLN A 164 2.57 3.66 7.24
C GLN A 164 1.56 3.49 6.11
N LYS A 165 1.88 3.96 4.90
CA LYS A 165 1.00 3.81 3.72
C LYS A 165 0.75 2.35 3.35
N LYS A 166 1.77 1.49 3.51
CA LYS A 166 1.65 0.06 3.29
C LYS A 166 0.71 -0.58 4.31
N ASP A 167 0.89 -0.25 5.58
CA ASP A 167 0.09 -0.80 6.67
C ASP A 167 -1.38 -0.35 6.56
N ASP A 168 -1.63 0.91 6.21
CA ASP A 168 -2.97 1.41 5.91
C ASP A 168 -3.62 0.66 4.73
N ALA A 169 -2.86 0.40 3.67
CA ALA A 169 -3.35 -0.37 2.52
C ALA A 169 -3.67 -1.81 2.91
N PHE A 170 -2.86 -2.42 3.77
CA PHE A 170 -3.07 -3.78 4.28
C PHE A 170 -4.29 -3.86 5.22
N ALA A 171 -4.49 -2.86 6.08
CA ALA A 171 -5.66 -2.75 6.94
C ALA A 171 -6.95 -2.68 6.10
N LYS A 172 -6.98 -1.80 5.08
CA LYS A 172 -8.11 -1.70 4.15
C LYS A 172 -8.34 -2.97 3.34
N LEU A 173 -7.26 -3.65 2.92
CA LEU A 173 -7.35 -4.94 2.24
C LEU A 173 -8.03 -5.98 3.13
N THR A 174 -7.66 -6.04 4.41
CA THR A 174 -8.22 -6.95 5.40
C THR A 174 -9.70 -6.67 5.65
N GLU A 175 -10.05 -5.40 5.82
CA GLU A 175 -11.45 -4.95 5.94
C GLU A 175 -12.28 -5.37 4.72
N MET A 176 -11.79 -5.11 3.51
CA MET A 176 -12.48 -5.49 2.27
C MET A 176 -12.66 -7.00 2.13
N ASN A 177 -11.70 -7.80 2.58
CA ASN A 177 -11.83 -9.26 2.61
C ASN A 177 -12.94 -9.70 3.58
N ALA A 178 -13.06 -9.05 4.74
CA ALA A 178 -14.13 -9.31 5.69
C ALA A 178 -15.51 -8.93 5.11
N ILE A 179 -15.61 -7.77 4.45
CA ILE A 179 -16.83 -7.32 3.75
C ILE A 179 -17.22 -8.33 2.66
N LEU A 180 -16.28 -8.76 1.81
CA LEU A 180 -16.54 -9.74 0.76
C LEU A 180 -17.03 -11.08 1.34
N SER A 181 -16.46 -11.53 2.45
CA SER A 181 -16.91 -12.73 3.16
C SER A 181 -18.34 -12.58 3.67
N ARG A 182 -18.69 -11.41 4.23
CA ARG A 182 -20.06 -11.10 4.69
C ARG A 182 -21.06 -11.08 3.53
N ILE A 183 -20.75 -10.37 2.45
CA ILE A 183 -21.60 -10.31 1.25
C ILE A 183 -21.78 -11.70 0.63
N LYS A 184 -20.73 -12.52 0.61
CA LYS A 184 -20.82 -13.91 0.13
C LYS A 184 -21.79 -14.74 0.98
N LYS A 185 -21.71 -14.64 2.31
CA LYS A 185 -22.65 -15.31 3.22
C LYS A 185 -24.08 -14.81 3.05
N GLU A 186 -24.25 -13.51 2.83
CA GLU A 186 -25.57 -12.91 2.56
C GLU A 186 -26.15 -13.39 1.24
N TYR A 187 -25.34 -13.44 0.18
CA TYR A 187 -25.72 -14.01 -1.11
C TYR A 187 -26.18 -15.47 -0.97
N GLU A 188 -25.39 -16.30 -0.31
CA GLU A 188 -25.74 -17.71 -0.07
C GLU A 188 -27.03 -17.85 0.75
N ARG A 189 -27.25 -16.97 1.74
CA ARG A 189 -28.48 -16.92 2.51
C ARG A 189 -29.67 -16.57 1.63
N VAL A 190 -29.59 -15.50 0.84
CA VAL A 190 -30.69 -15.03 -0.01
C VAL A 190 -31.04 -16.09 -1.05
N VAL A 191 -30.05 -16.67 -1.74
CA VAL A 191 -30.29 -17.72 -2.74
C VAL A 191 -30.90 -18.99 -2.14
N ARG A 192 -30.53 -19.35 -0.90
CA ARG A 192 -31.10 -20.52 -0.20
C ARG A 192 -32.43 -20.23 0.50
N SER A 193 -32.80 -18.96 0.63
CA SER A 193 -34.06 -18.58 1.28
C SER A 193 -35.22 -18.93 0.34
N PRO A 194 -36.25 -19.64 0.81
CA PRO A 194 -37.40 -19.93 -0.02
C PRO A 194 -38.06 -18.62 -0.45
N ILE A 195 -38.32 -18.49 -1.76
CA ILE A 195 -38.96 -17.31 -2.37
C ILE A 195 -40.40 -17.14 -1.83
N ILE A 196 -41.01 -18.25 -1.43
CA ILE A 196 -42.31 -18.32 -0.77
C ILE A 196 -42.06 -18.70 0.69
N SER A 197 -42.29 -17.78 1.63
CA SER A 197 -42.33 -18.12 3.05
C SER A 197 -43.64 -18.87 3.33
N PHE A 198 -43.61 -20.20 3.32
CA PHE A 198 -44.68 -20.96 3.97
C PHE A 198 -44.58 -20.65 5.47
N GLY A 199 -45.58 -19.95 5.99
CA GLY A 199 -45.53 -19.34 7.32
C GLY A 199 -45.02 -20.29 8.40
N LYS A 200 -44.05 -19.82 9.19
CA LYS A 200 -43.92 -20.32 10.56
C LYS A 200 -45.25 -20.02 11.23
N LYS A 201 -45.98 -21.06 11.63
CA LYS A 201 -47.03 -20.92 12.63
C LYS A 201 -46.37 -20.30 13.85
N THR A 202 -46.89 -19.15 14.24
CA THR A 202 -46.74 -18.60 15.58
C THR A 202 -47.13 -19.68 16.58
N ASP A 203 -46.18 -20.10 17.42
CA ASP A 203 -46.48 -20.81 18.67
C ASP A 203 -47.13 -19.84 19.67
#